data_AF-A0A448WEQ6-F1
#
_entry.id   AF-A0A448WEQ6-F1
#
_cell.length_a   1.000
_cell.length_b   1.000
_cell.length_c   1.000
_cell.angle_alpha   90.00
_cell.angle_beta   90.00
_cell.angle_gamma   90.00
#
_symmetry.space_group_name_H-M   'P 1'
#
loop_
_entity.id
_entity.type
_entity.pdbx_description
1 polymer ?
#
loop_
_entity_poly.entity_id
_entity_poly.type
_entity_poly.pdbx_seq_one_letter_code
_entity_poly.pdbx_strand_id
1 'polypeptide(L)'
;MMPALAIVRSTGDVFWPVPTKLQSSCKIDVTYFPFDQQMCLLKFGTWTYDGFKVNVTKLRDNIDTNTYVPNGEWELIKTEKDCPNPFTQ
;
A
#
# COMPACT_ATOMS: atom_id res chain seq x y z
N MET A 1 -3.98 -18.81 -7.25
CA MET A 1 -4.67 -17.75 -6.48
C MET A 1 -5.52 -18.45 -5.42
N MET A 2 -5.33 -18.16 -4.14
CA MET A 2 -6.17 -18.75 -3.09
C MET A 2 -7.56 -18.09 -3.16
N PRO A 3 -8.66 -18.84 -3.10
CA PRO A 3 -10.00 -18.26 -3.10
C PRO A 3 -10.21 -17.43 -1.83
N ALA A 4 -10.76 -16.23 -1.99
CA ALA A 4 -11.10 -15.33 -0.89
C ALA A 4 -12.59 -14.99 -0.94
N LEU A 5 -13.27 -15.12 0.20
CA LEU A 5 -14.69 -14.80 0.32
C LEU A 5 -14.88 -13.28 0.50
N ALA A 6 -15.95 -12.75 -0.10
CA ALA A 6 -16.42 -11.40 0.12
C ALA A 6 -17.63 -11.41 1.07
N ILE A 7 -17.73 -10.40 1.93
CA ILE A 7 -18.86 -10.19 2.83
C ILE A 7 -19.79 -9.18 2.16
N VAL A 8 -21.03 -9.58 1.88
CA VAL A 8 -22.06 -8.73 1.28
C VAL A 8 -23.10 -8.38 2.33
N ARG A 9 -23.33 -7.09 2.55
CA ARG A 9 -24.36 -6.58 3.46
C ARG A 9 -25.67 -6.35 2.70
N SER A 10 -26.80 -6.38 3.42
CA SER A 10 -28.11 -6.09 2.84
C SER A 10 -28.24 -4.66 2.29
N THR A 11 -27.37 -3.74 2.71
CA THR A 11 -27.24 -2.38 2.15
C THR A 11 -26.64 -2.35 0.75
N GLY A 12 -26.07 -3.46 0.28
CA GLY A 12 -25.29 -3.54 -0.96
C GLY A 12 -23.79 -3.30 -0.76
N ASP A 13 -23.34 -2.98 0.47
CA ASP A 13 -21.91 -2.80 0.76
C ASP A 13 -21.17 -4.13 0.68
N VAL A 14 -20.04 -4.13 -0.02
CA VAL A 14 -19.18 -5.31 -0.20
C VAL A 14 -17.83 -5.05 0.48
N PHE A 15 -17.46 -5.93 1.41
CA PHE A 15 -16.15 -5.95 2.04
C PHE A 15 -15.37 -7.18 1.58
N TRP A 16 -14.21 -6.98 0.96
CA TRP A 16 -13.42 -8.06 0.36
C TRP A 16 -11.94 -7.98 0.76
N PRO A 17 -11.57 -8.50 1.94
CA PRO A 17 -10.19 -8.50 2.41
C PRO A 17 -9.42 -9.71 1.87
N VAL A 18 -8.58 -9.51 0.85
CA VAL A 18 -7.72 -10.57 0.30
C VAL A 18 -6.30 -10.45 0.86
N PRO A 19 -5.80 -11.41 1.65
CA PRO A 19 -4.41 -11.39 2.07
C PRO A 19 -3.52 -11.59 0.84
N THR A 20 -2.62 -10.63 0.60
CA THR A 20 -1.79 -10.62 -0.61
C THR A 20 -0.34 -10.31 -0.27
N LYS A 21 0.59 -11.10 -0.81
CA LYS A 21 2.01 -10.76 -0.83
C LYS A 21 2.27 -9.87 -2.05
N LEU A 22 2.70 -8.64 -1.82
CA LEU A 22 3.06 -7.70 -2.88
C LEU A 22 4.57 -7.68 -3.04
N GLN A 23 5.03 -7.67 -4.29
CA GLN A 23 6.43 -7.46 -4.63
C GLN A 23 6.54 -6.15 -5.42
N SER A 24 7.17 -5.15 -4.83
CA SER A 24 7.44 -3.87 -5.45
C SER A 24 8.91 -3.73 -5.81
N SER A 25 9.19 -2.99 -6.88
CA SER A 25 10.54 -2.52 -7.18
C SER A 25 10.68 -1.07 -6.71
N CYS A 26 11.62 -0.79 -5.82
CA CYS A 26 12.03 0.56 -5.44
C CYS A 26 13.51 0.78 -5.73
N LYS A 27 13.89 2.04 -5.94
CA LYS A 27 15.29 2.43 -6.08
C LYS A 27 15.93 2.40 -4.69
N ILE A 28 17.06 1.71 -4.58
CA ILE A 28 17.86 1.64 -3.35
C ILE A 28 19.07 2.55 -3.51
N ASP A 29 19.36 3.36 -2.48
CA ASP A 29 20.55 4.21 -2.40
C ASP A 29 21.46 3.73 -1.27
N VAL A 30 22.63 3.19 -1.63
CA VAL A 30 23.57 2.57 -0.68
C VAL A 30 24.72 3.49 -0.26
N THR A 31 24.59 4.80 -0.46
CA THR A 31 25.66 5.78 -0.19
C THR A 31 26.17 5.73 1.26
N TYR A 32 25.30 5.43 2.23
CA TYR A 32 25.60 5.48 3.66
C TYR A 32 25.53 4.11 4.36
N PHE A 33 25.64 3.03 3.62
CA PHE A 33 25.59 1.67 4.18
C PHE A 33 26.62 1.49 5.32
N PRO A 34 26.27 0.86 6.46
CA PRO A 34 25.01 0.17 6.78
C PRO A 34 23.96 1.03 7.51
N PHE A 35 24.12 2.35 7.56
CA PHE A 35 23.25 3.28 8.30
C PHE A 35 22.40 4.13 7.35
N ASP A 36 21.97 3.53 6.25
CA ASP A 36 21.16 4.14 5.21
C ASP A 36 19.66 4.07 5.51
N GLN A 37 18.90 4.97 4.90
CA GLN A 37 17.43 4.96 4.95
C GLN A 37 16.89 4.76 3.54
N GLN A 38 15.87 3.90 3.43
CA GLN A 38 15.26 3.57 2.15
C GLN A 38 13.80 4.01 2.10
N MET A 39 13.44 4.72 1.03
CA MET A 39 12.06 5.16 0.77
C MET A 39 11.49 4.40 -0.44
N CYS A 40 10.50 3.55 -0.18
CA CYS A 40 9.86 2.74 -1.22
C CYS A 40 8.39 3.16 -1.40
N LEU A 41 7.99 3.39 -2.65
CA LEU A 41 6.64 3.83 -3.00
C LEU A 41 5.79 2.67 -3.53
N LEU A 42 4.59 2.52 -3.00
CA LEU A 42 3.57 1.61 -3.53
C LEU A 42 2.47 2.42 -4.21
N LYS A 43 2.17 2.09 -5.47
CA LYS A 43 1.09 2.71 -6.24
C LYS A 43 -0.03 1.70 -6.44
N PHE A 44 -1.20 2.03 -5.91
CA PHE A 44 -2.42 1.24 -6.06
C PHE A 44 -3.38 1.96 -7.00
N GLY A 45 -4.05 1.19 -7.85
CA GLY A 45 -5.02 1.73 -8.79
C GLY A 45 -5.77 0.61 -9.50
N THR A 46 -6.86 0.98 -10.14
CA THR A 46 -7.59 0.11 -11.04
C THR A 46 -6.77 -0.16 -12.29
N TRP A 47 -6.77 -1.42 -12.75
CA TRP A 47 -6.14 -1.78 -14.02
C TRP A 47 -7.03 -1.44 -15.22
N THR A 48 -8.33 -1.70 -15.10
CA THR A 48 -9.29 -1.70 -16.21
C THR A 48 -10.12 -0.42 -16.34
N TYR A 49 -10.22 0.37 -15.27
CA TYR A 49 -11.11 1.52 -15.19
C TYR A 49 -10.31 2.79 -14.91
N ASP A 50 -10.74 3.90 -15.49
CA ASP A 50 -10.23 5.23 -15.20
C ASP A 50 -11.00 5.88 -14.03
N GLY A 51 -10.58 7.10 -13.68
CA GLY A 51 -11.17 7.88 -12.60
C GLY A 51 -12.60 8.38 -12.84
N PHE A 52 -13.11 8.33 -14.08
CA PHE A 52 -14.50 8.68 -14.37
C PHE A 52 -15.45 7.52 -14.07
N LYS A 53 -14.94 6.29 -14.07
CA LYS A 53 -15.71 5.07 -13.82
C LYS A 53 -15.55 4.57 -12.39
N VAL A 54 -14.35 4.70 -11.81
CA VAL A 54 -14.06 4.25 -10.46
C VAL A 54 -13.32 5.33 -9.70
N ASN A 55 -13.91 5.77 -8.59
CA ASN A 55 -13.24 6.67 -7.65
C ASN A 55 -12.64 5.86 -6.50
N VAL A 56 -11.31 5.82 -6.42
CA VAL A 56 -10.58 5.14 -5.36
C VAL A 56 -10.32 6.12 -4.22
N THR A 57 -10.96 5.88 -3.08
CA THR A 57 -10.82 6.72 -1.89
C THR A 57 -10.18 5.93 -0.75
N LYS A 58 -9.49 6.64 0.13
CA LYS A 58 -8.80 6.05 1.28
C LYS A 58 -9.81 5.90 2.40
N LEU A 59 -9.90 4.71 2.98
CA LEU A 59 -10.79 4.47 4.12
C LEU A 59 -10.28 5.09 5.42
N ARG A 60 -8.95 5.17 5.58
CA ARG A 60 -8.27 5.71 6.77
C ARG A 60 -7.12 6.62 6.38
N ASP A 61 -6.73 7.49 7.30
CA ASP A 61 -5.62 8.43 7.10
C ASP A 61 -4.23 7.85 7.38
N ASN A 62 -4.16 6.68 8.02
CA ASN A 62 -2.90 6.01 8.35
C ASN A 62 -2.93 4.56 7.87
N ILE A 63 -1.73 4.03 7.55
CA ILE A 63 -1.56 2.60 7.31
C ILE A 63 -1.67 1.87 8.65
N ASP A 64 -2.50 0.82 8.70
CA ASP A 64 -2.70 0.03 9.91
C ASP A 64 -1.50 -0.89 10.16
N THR A 65 -0.73 -0.61 11.20
CA THR A 65 0.45 -1.39 11.61
C THR A 65 0.22 -2.19 12.88
N ASN A 66 -1.03 -2.32 13.37
CA ASN A 66 -1.32 -3.02 14.63
C ASN A 66 -0.92 -4.50 14.64
N THR A 67 -0.81 -5.12 13.47
CA THR A 67 -0.40 -6.53 13.29
C THR A 67 0.99 -6.67 12.67
N TYR A 68 1.76 -5.58 12.63
CA TYR A 68 3.11 -5.60 12.08
C TYR A 68 4.04 -6.45 12.95
N VAL A 69 4.79 -7.33 12.30
CA VAL A 69 5.87 -8.11 12.92
C VAL A 69 7.20 -7.45 12.55
N PRO A 70 8.02 -7.03 13.52
CA PRO A 70 9.28 -6.36 13.24
C PRO A 70 10.25 -7.26 12.48
N ASN A 71 11.01 -6.66 11.57
CA ASN A 71 12.07 -7.33 10.83
C ASN A 71 13.40 -7.26 11.61
N GLY A 72 14.27 -8.27 11.46
CA GLY A 72 15.56 -8.32 12.17
C GLY A 72 16.66 -7.45 11.55
N GLU A 73 16.48 -6.99 10.32
CA GLU A 73 17.44 -6.18 9.55
C GLU A 73 16.91 -4.76 9.31
N TRP A 74 15.60 -4.62 9.08
CA TRP A 74 14.96 -3.36 8.71
C TRP A 74 14.07 -2.80 9.82
N GLU A 75 14.22 -1.51 10.10
CA GLU A 75 13.32 -0.76 10.99
C GLU A 75 12.29 0.03 10.16
N LEU A 76 11.00 -0.11 10.49
CA LEU A 76 9.95 0.69 9.88
C LEU A 76 9.86 2.06 10.57
N ILE A 77 10.47 3.07 9.94
CA ILE A 77 10.54 4.44 10.50
C ILE A 77 9.22 5.21 10.29
N LYS A 78 8.65 5.15 9.08
CA LYS A 78 7.45 5.92 8.72
C LYS A 78 6.66 5.23 7.61
N THR A 79 5.35 5.45 7.60
CA THR A 79 4.49 5.12 6.47
C THR A 79 3.71 6.36 6.04
N GLU A 80 3.51 6.51 4.73
CA GLU A 80 2.73 7.61 4.15
C GLU A 80 1.79 7.05 3.07
N LYS A 81 0.56 7.56 3.07
CA LYS A 81 -0.52 7.12 2.16
C LYS A 81 -0.66 8.00 0.93
N ASP A 82 -0.04 9.18 0.94
CA ASP A 82 -0.10 10.14 -0.16
C ASP A 82 1.10 9.91 -1.06
N CYS A 83 0.84 9.59 -2.33
CA CYS A 83 1.90 9.64 -3.32
C CYS A 83 2.25 11.13 -3.54
N PRO A 84 3.53 11.51 -3.48
CA PRO A 84 3.97 12.80 -3.97
C PRO A 84 3.42 13.01 -5.39
N ASN A 85 2.81 14.17 -5.64
CA ASN A 85 2.27 14.47 -6.96
C ASN A 85 3.42 14.40 -7.99
N PRO A 86 3.32 13.59 -9.06
CA PRO A 86 4.36 13.52 -10.09
C PRO A 86 4.57 14.85 -10.85
N PHE A 87 3.68 15.83 -10.68
CA PHE A 87 3.77 17.18 -11.24
C PHE A 87 4.26 18.25 -10.25
N THR A 88 4.48 17.90 -8.98
CA THR A 88 5.24 18.75 -8.04
C THR A 88 6.62 18.16 -7.87
N GLN A 89 7.44 18.29 -8.90
CA GLN A 89 8.89 18.28 -8.80
C GLN A 89 9.42 19.60 -9.31
#